data_AF-A0A661C517-F1
#
_entry.id   AF-A0A661C517-F1
#
_cell.length_a   1.000
_cell.length_b   1.000
_cell.length_c   1.000
_cell.angle_alpha   90.00
_cell.angle_beta   90.00
_cell.angle_gamma   90.00
#
_symmetry.space_group_name_H-M   'P 1'
#
loop_
_entity.id
_entity.type
_entity.pdbx_description
1 polymer ?
#
loop_
_entity_poly.entity_id
_entity_poly.type
_entity_poly.pdbx_seq_one_letter_code
_entity_poly.pdbx_strand_id
1 'polypeptide(L)'
;MRDLLMKSIKAIVVGSVFIIVAILLLQLLYIFVAVGYNVLAKDFPFLNDIAGSFRYIVGIPIFIATMFVGGYITANIADVETSIKVWLHCIAVGLITAGGMIYPTLETADITTTGIVIFILSLLATTAGGWYWQKDNRLSQA
;
A
#
# COMPACT_ATOMS: atom_id res chain seq x y z
N MET A 1 -8.88 14.69 -25.82
CA MET A 1 -9.13 13.27 -25.42
C MET A 1 -7.83 12.52 -25.12
N ARG A 2 -6.80 12.63 -25.97
CA ARG A 2 -5.48 12.01 -25.76
C ARG A 2 -4.76 12.49 -24.49
N ASP A 3 -4.86 13.78 -24.16
CA ASP A 3 -4.20 14.36 -22.97
C ASP A 3 -4.81 13.90 -21.64
N LEU A 4 -6.14 13.68 -21.62
CA LEU A 4 -6.84 13.13 -20.44
C LEU A 4 -6.45 11.68 -20.19
N LEU A 5 -6.33 10.88 -21.27
CA LEU A 5 -5.86 9.50 -21.18
C LEU A 5 -4.41 9.43 -20.69
N MET A 6 -3.54 10.31 -21.19
CA MET A 6 -2.14 10.37 -20.78
C MET A 6 -1.99 10.73 -19.29
N LYS A 7 -2.76 11.69 -18.79
CA LYS A 7 -2.81 12.04 -17.35
C LYS A 7 -3.30 10.87 -16.50
N SER A 8 -4.35 10.19 -16.94
CA SER A 8 -4.93 9.02 -16.27
C SER A 8 -3.91 7.87 -16.11
N ILE A 9 -3.25 7.50 -17.21
CA ILE A 9 -2.21 6.46 -17.20
C ILE A 9 -1.04 6.89 -16.32
N LYS A 10 -0.59 8.15 -16.44
CA LYS A 10 0.50 8.68 -15.62
C LYS A 10 0.19 8.58 -14.13
N ALA A 11 -1.03 8.92 -13.71
CA ALA A 11 -1.44 8.83 -12.32
C ALA A 11 -1.38 7.39 -11.78
N ILE A 12 -1.90 6.41 -12.55
CA ILE A 12 -1.84 4.99 -12.19
C ILE A 12 -0.39 4.51 -12.08
N VAL A 13 0.45 4.87 -13.07
CA VAL A 13 1.86 4.46 -13.09
C VAL A 13 2.61 5.05 -11.90
N VAL A 14 2.48 6.36 -11.64
CA VAL A 14 3.21 6.99 -10.55
C VAL A 14 2.74 6.47 -9.19
N GLY A 15 1.43 6.31 -8.99
CA GLY A 15 0.88 5.73 -7.77
C GLY A 15 1.38 4.31 -7.52
N SER A 16 1.37 3.46 -8.55
CA SER A 16 1.85 2.08 -8.46
C SER A 16 3.35 2.02 -8.19
N VAL A 17 4.14 2.80 -8.91
CA VAL A 17 5.60 2.88 -8.73
C VAL A 17 5.94 3.35 -7.32
N PHE A 18 5.26 4.38 -6.81
CA PHE A 18 5.45 4.85 -5.44
C PHE A 18 5.22 3.73 -4.43
N ILE A 19 4.08 3.03 -4.51
CA ILE A 19 3.73 1.95 -3.57
C ILE A 19 4.78 0.84 -3.65
N ILE A 20 5.16 0.40 -4.86
CA ILE A 20 6.15 -0.67 -5.05
C ILE A 20 7.49 -0.27 -4.43
N VAL A 21 8.01 0.92 -4.76
CA VAL A 21 9.29 1.39 -4.24
C VAL A 21 9.25 1.53 -2.71
N ALA A 22 8.19 2.13 -2.16
CA ALA A 22 8.04 2.29 -0.72
C ALA A 22 8.00 0.94 0.00
N ILE A 23 7.26 -0.04 -0.52
CA ILE A 23 7.19 -1.38 0.05
C ILE A 23 8.53 -2.09 -0.03
N LEU A 24 9.26 -1.99 -1.14
CA LEU A 24 10.59 -2.59 -1.27
C LEU A 24 11.58 -2.00 -0.25
N LEU A 25 11.54 -0.68 -0.03
CA LEU A 25 12.36 -0.02 1.00
C LEU A 25 11.98 -0.48 2.42
N LEU A 26 10.67 -0.60 2.69
CA LEU A 26 10.17 -1.11 3.98
C LEU A 26 10.55 -2.57 4.20
N GLN A 27 10.50 -3.40 3.16
CA GLN A 27 10.97 -4.79 3.23
C GLN A 27 12.46 -4.86 3.54
N LEU A 28 13.28 -4.01 2.90
CA LEU A 28 14.70 -3.94 3.19
C LEU A 28 14.97 -3.51 4.65
N LEU A 29 14.27 -2.48 5.13
CA LEU A 29 14.34 -2.05 6.53
C LEU A 29 13.94 -3.17 7.49
N TYR A 30 12.85 -3.89 7.18
CA TYR A 30 12.39 -5.02 7.97
C TYR A 30 13.44 -6.12 8.07
N ILE A 31 14.17 -6.41 6.99
CA ILE A 31 15.27 -7.38 7.00
C ILE A 31 16.36 -6.95 8.00
N PHE A 32 16.77 -5.67 7.99
CA PHE A 32 17.76 -5.18 8.96
C PHE A 32 17.27 -5.27 10.40
N VAL A 33 16.01 -4.90 10.65
CA VAL A 33 15.40 -5.02 11.98
C VAL A 33 15.34 -6.48 12.43
N ALA A 34 14.94 -7.40 11.55
CA ALA A 34 14.86 -8.82 11.85
C ALA A 34 16.23 -9.44 12.16
N VAL A 35 17.28 -9.05 11.41
CA VAL A 35 18.65 -9.48 11.69
C VAL A 35 19.12 -8.97 13.05
N GLY A 36 18.92 -7.68 13.35
CA GLY A 36 19.28 -7.11 14.66
C GLY A 36 18.51 -7.76 15.81
N TYR A 37 17.22 -8.02 15.60
CA TYR A 37 16.37 -8.72 16.56
C TYR A 37 16.88 -10.13 16.87
N ASN A 38 17.26 -10.90 15.84
CA ASN A 38 17.80 -12.24 16.02
C ASN A 38 19.13 -12.26 16.78
N VAL A 39 19.94 -11.22 16.67
CA VAL A 39 21.15 -11.08 17.50
C VAL A 39 20.76 -10.84 18.96
N LEU A 40 19.86 -9.90 19.23
CA LEU A 40 19.39 -9.61 20.58
C LEU A 40 18.69 -10.79 21.25
N ALA A 41 17.93 -11.59 20.49
CA ALA A 41 17.18 -12.72 21.01
C ALA A 41 18.08 -13.86 21.53
N LYS A 42 19.37 -13.88 21.16
CA LYS A 42 20.35 -14.81 21.75
C LYS A 42 20.66 -14.47 23.21
N ASP A 43 20.70 -13.18 23.52
CA ASP A 43 20.99 -12.68 24.87
C ASP A 43 19.71 -12.55 25.72
N PHE A 44 18.55 -12.42 25.07
CA PHE A 44 17.25 -12.23 25.72
C PHE A 44 16.19 -13.21 25.17
N PRO A 45 16.03 -14.40 25.78
CA PRO A 45 15.14 -15.46 25.27
C PRO A 45 13.67 -15.07 25.15
N PHE A 46 13.19 -14.14 25.99
CA PHE A 46 11.80 -13.66 25.97
C PHE A 46 11.42 -12.94 24.67
N LEU A 47 12.41 -12.47 23.89
CA LEU A 47 12.16 -11.86 22.59
C LEU A 47 11.69 -12.90 21.55
N ASN A 48 12.06 -14.18 21.69
CA ASN A 48 11.59 -15.21 20.76
C ASN A 48 10.05 -15.35 20.75
N ASP A 49 9.41 -15.11 21.90
CA ASP A 49 7.96 -15.21 22.03
C ASP A 49 7.21 -14.03 21.38
N ILE A 50 7.88 -12.88 21.20
CA ILE A 50 7.27 -11.64 20.71
C ILE A 50 7.54 -11.43 19.20
N ALA A 51 8.58 -12.08 18.67
CA ALA A 51 9.03 -11.94 17.28
C ALA A 51 7.89 -12.09 16.25
N GLY A 52 7.02 -13.08 16.43
CA GLY A 52 5.89 -13.33 15.54
C GLY A 52 4.85 -12.21 15.56
N SER A 53 4.48 -11.75 16.75
CA SER A 53 3.47 -10.68 16.96
C SER A 53 3.95 -9.32 16.47
N PHE A 54 5.24 -9.03 16.61
CA PHE A 54 5.83 -7.76 16.16
C PHE A 54 5.60 -7.50 14.67
N ARG A 55 5.69 -8.54 13.83
CA ARG A 55 5.45 -8.45 12.39
C ARG A 55 4.03 -7.99 12.06
N TYR A 56 3.03 -8.47 12.78
CA TYR A 56 1.63 -8.13 12.52
C TYR A 56 1.26 -6.76 13.08
N ILE A 57 1.76 -6.42 14.28
CA ILE A 57 1.45 -5.16 14.96
C ILE A 57 2.06 -3.96 14.23
N VAL A 58 3.25 -4.13 13.66
CA VAL A 58 3.97 -3.02 13.01
C VAL A 58 3.83 -3.07 11.49
N GLY A 59 3.96 -4.26 10.90
CA GLY A 59 3.96 -4.41 9.44
C GLY A 59 2.62 -4.06 8.80
N ILE A 60 1.50 -4.51 9.37
CA ILE A 60 0.18 -4.24 8.80
C ILE A 60 -0.13 -2.73 8.83
N PRO A 61 -0.03 -2.00 9.96
CA PRO A 61 -0.31 -0.56 9.96
C PRO A 61 0.57 0.24 9.00
N ILE A 62 1.87 -0.07 8.92
CA ILE A 62 2.79 0.61 8.00
C ILE A 62 2.41 0.32 6.55
N PHE A 63 2.07 -0.93 6.23
CA PHE A 63 1.61 -1.31 4.90
C PHE A 63 0.31 -0.57 4.51
N ILE A 64 -0.67 -0.54 5.41
CA ILE A 64 -1.94 0.16 5.19
C ILE A 64 -1.72 1.68 5.01
N ALA A 65 -0.84 2.28 5.81
CA ALA A 65 -0.47 3.69 5.64
C ALA A 65 0.20 3.95 4.27
N THR A 66 1.07 3.05 3.82
CA THR A 66 1.71 3.15 2.50
C THR A 66 0.70 3.08 1.36
N MET A 67 -0.26 2.15 1.45
CA MET A 67 -1.35 2.02 0.47
C MET A 67 -2.23 3.27 0.43
N PHE A 68 -2.55 3.83 1.60
CA PHE A 68 -3.29 5.10 1.72
C PHE A 68 -2.55 6.26 1.06
N VAL A 69 -1.26 6.46 1.37
CA VAL A 69 -0.45 7.53 0.77
C VAL A 69 -0.32 7.34 -0.74
N GLY A 70 -0.15 6.10 -1.21
CA GLY A 70 -0.13 5.81 -2.65
C GLY A 70 -1.44 6.18 -3.35
N GLY A 71 -2.58 5.92 -2.71
CA GLY A 71 -3.89 6.36 -3.19
C GLY A 71 -4.03 7.89 -3.23
N TYR A 72 -3.56 8.58 -2.19
CA TYR A 72 -3.53 10.04 -2.14
C TYR A 72 -2.69 10.64 -3.27
N ILE A 73 -1.48 10.13 -3.50
CA ILE A 73 -0.60 10.58 -4.59
C ILE A 73 -1.23 10.31 -5.96
N THR A 74 -1.85 9.14 -6.12
CA THR A 74 -2.56 8.79 -7.36
C THR A 74 -3.64 9.81 -7.67
N ALA A 75 -4.47 10.17 -6.69
CA ALA A 75 -5.51 11.17 -6.84
C ALA A 75 -4.94 12.56 -7.17
N ASN A 76 -3.86 12.95 -6.48
CA ASN A 76 -3.18 14.22 -6.70
C ASN A 76 -2.62 14.39 -8.12
N ILE A 77 -2.10 13.31 -8.72
CA ILE A 77 -1.55 13.35 -10.08
C ILE A 77 -2.65 13.21 -11.13
N ALA A 78 -3.71 12.47 -10.81
CA ALA A 78 -4.85 12.32 -11.71
C ALA A 78 -5.52 13.68 -11.96
N ASP A 79 -5.59 14.54 -10.92
CA ASP A 79 -6.08 15.93 -11.00
C ASP A 79 -7.42 16.03 -11.77
N VAL A 80 -8.35 15.15 -11.39
CA VAL A 80 -9.64 15.01 -12.06
C VAL A 80 -10.75 15.54 -11.17
N GLU A 81 -11.57 16.46 -11.68
CA GLU A 81 -12.72 17.01 -10.94
C GLU A 81 -13.75 15.93 -10.53
N THR A 82 -13.88 14.87 -11.33
CA THR A 82 -14.90 13.84 -11.12
C THR A 82 -14.48 12.80 -10.08
N SER A 83 -15.24 12.70 -8.98
CA SER A 83 -15.06 11.67 -7.93
C SER A 83 -14.92 10.26 -8.45
N ILE A 84 -15.82 9.86 -9.35
CA ILE A 84 -15.84 8.49 -9.89
C ILE A 84 -14.52 8.14 -10.58
N LYS A 85 -13.89 9.10 -11.27
CA LYS A 85 -12.62 8.86 -11.94
C LYS A 85 -11.50 8.65 -10.94
N VAL A 86 -11.38 9.48 -9.89
CA VAL A 86 -10.36 9.34 -8.85
C VAL A 86 -10.43 7.96 -8.19
N TRP A 87 -11.63 7.50 -7.86
CA TRP A 87 -11.84 6.20 -7.20
C TRP A 87 -11.41 5.04 -8.10
N LEU A 88 -11.75 5.10 -9.40
CA LEU A 88 -11.33 4.08 -10.36
C LEU A 88 -9.80 3.98 -10.49
N HIS A 89 -9.08 5.12 -10.47
CA HIS A 89 -7.61 5.09 -10.53
C HIS A 89 -7.01 4.49 -9.26
N CYS A 90 -7.54 4.86 -8.09
CA CYS A 90 -7.06 4.34 -6.81
C CYS A 90 -7.33 2.83 -6.67
N ILE A 91 -8.50 2.35 -7.10
CA ILE A 91 -8.81 0.92 -7.15
C ILE A 91 -7.87 0.20 -8.13
N ALA A 92 -7.65 0.76 -9.33
CA ALA A 92 -6.72 0.17 -10.31
C ALA A 92 -5.30 0.06 -9.75
N VAL A 93 -4.79 1.13 -9.12
CA VAL A 93 -3.49 1.11 -8.44
C VAL A 93 -3.45 0.05 -7.36
N GLY A 94 -4.46 0.01 -6.48
CA GLY A 94 -4.55 -0.99 -5.41
C GLY A 94 -4.55 -2.42 -5.94
N LEU A 95 -5.29 -2.71 -7.01
CA LEU A 95 -5.32 -4.03 -7.66
C LEU A 95 -3.98 -4.39 -8.29
N ILE A 96 -3.35 -3.46 -9.01
CA ILE A 96 -2.04 -3.68 -9.64
C ILE A 96 -0.99 -3.99 -8.58
N THR A 97 -0.93 -3.18 -7.52
CA THR A 97 0.12 -3.33 -6.51
C THR A 97 -0.16 -4.51 -5.59
N ALA A 98 -1.35 -4.60 -4.99
CA ALA A 98 -1.68 -5.69 -4.07
C ALA A 98 -1.80 -7.04 -4.80
N GLY A 99 -2.39 -7.04 -5.99
CA GLY A 99 -2.48 -8.24 -6.83
C GLY A 99 -1.11 -8.69 -7.31
N GLY A 100 -0.26 -7.75 -7.75
CA GLY A 100 1.12 -8.03 -8.14
C GLY A 100 1.96 -8.62 -7.00
N MET A 101 1.74 -8.16 -5.76
CA MET A 101 2.42 -8.73 -4.59
C MET A 101 1.95 -10.13 -4.21
N ILE A 102 0.68 -10.45 -4.45
CA ILE A 102 0.08 -11.75 -4.10
C ILE A 102 0.33 -12.80 -5.19
N TYR A 103 0.55 -12.39 -6.43
CA TYR A 103 0.72 -13.29 -7.57
C TYR A 103 1.77 -14.40 -7.34
N PRO A 104 3.00 -14.12 -6.84
CA PRO A 104 3.98 -15.16 -6.58
C PRO A 104 3.54 -16.15 -5.50
N THR A 105 2.73 -15.67 -4.53
CA THR A 105 2.15 -16.53 -3.50
C THR A 105 1.14 -17.48 -4.10
N LEU A 106 0.23 -17.02 -4.97
CA LEU A 106 -0.76 -17.87 -5.62
C LEU A 106 -0.15 -18.94 -6.55
N GLU A 107 1.03 -18.67 -7.10
CA GLU A 107 1.73 -19.63 -7.96
C GLU A 107 2.38 -20.77 -7.15
N THR A 108 2.71 -20.52 -5.88
CA THR A 108 3.55 -21.44 -5.08
C THR A 108 2.91 -21.93 -3.79
N ALA A 109 1.81 -21.33 -3.34
CA ALA A 109 1.13 -21.64 -2.09
C ALA A 109 -0.34 -21.18 -2.08
N ASP A 110 -1.11 -21.68 -1.12
CA ASP A 110 -2.46 -21.19 -0.87
C ASP A 110 -2.45 -19.83 -0.16
N ILE A 111 -3.41 -18.97 -0.52
CA ILE A 111 -3.59 -17.69 0.17
C ILE A 111 -4.12 -17.93 1.59
N THR A 112 -3.45 -17.37 2.58
CA THR A 112 -3.93 -17.43 3.97
C THR A 112 -5.13 -16.50 4.17
N THR A 113 -5.99 -16.79 5.15
CA THR A 113 -7.09 -15.90 5.55
C THR A 113 -6.57 -14.50 5.87
N THR A 114 -5.41 -14.39 6.53
CA THR A 114 -4.76 -13.11 6.82
C THR A 114 -4.36 -12.37 5.54
N GLY A 115 -3.86 -13.08 4.53
CA GLY A 115 -3.56 -12.50 3.21
C GLY A 115 -4.79 -11.91 2.53
N ILE A 116 -5.93 -12.62 2.58
CA ILE A 116 -7.22 -12.12 2.06
C ILE A 116 -7.64 -10.82 2.77
N VAL A 117 -7.57 -10.79 4.10
CA VAL A 117 -7.94 -9.61 4.90
C VAL A 117 -7.04 -8.43 4.56
N ILE A 118 -5.72 -8.62 4.50
CA ILE A 118 -4.76 -7.57 4.14
C ILE A 118 -5.01 -7.07 2.73
N PHE A 119 -5.34 -7.95 1.77
CA PHE A 119 -5.66 -7.56 0.41
C PHE A 119 -6.87 -6.63 0.36
N ILE A 120 -7.98 -6.99 1.02
CA ILE A 120 -9.19 -6.16 1.07
C ILE A 120 -8.88 -4.81 1.75
N LEU A 121 -8.19 -4.84 2.90
CA LEU A 121 -7.80 -3.62 3.60
C LEU A 121 -6.90 -2.73 2.74
N SER A 122 -6.03 -3.32 1.92
CA SER A 122 -5.16 -2.56 1.01
C SER A 122 -5.97 -1.78 -0.04
N LEU A 123 -7.00 -2.40 -0.63
CA LEU A 123 -7.88 -1.75 -1.60
C LEU A 123 -8.69 -0.62 -0.96
N LEU A 124 -9.21 -0.87 0.24
CA LEU A 124 -9.91 0.15 1.01
C LEU A 124 -8.98 1.31 1.38
N ALA A 125 -7.75 1.04 1.78
CA ALA A 125 -6.78 2.05 2.14
C ALA A 125 -6.38 2.92 0.94
N THR A 126 -6.06 2.32 -0.21
CA THR A 126 -5.74 3.08 -1.43
C THR A 126 -6.93 3.93 -1.88
N THR A 127 -8.15 3.38 -1.82
CA THR A 127 -9.37 4.13 -2.18
C THR A 127 -9.64 5.26 -1.19
N ALA A 128 -9.47 5.02 0.11
CA ALA A 128 -9.62 6.02 1.16
C ALA A 128 -8.61 7.17 1.03
N GLY A 129 -7.37 6.89 0.63
CA GLY A 129 -6.35 7.90 0.36
C GLY A 129 -6.77 8.86 -0.76
N GLY A 130 -7.30 8.32 -1.86
CA GLY A 130 -7.82 9.12 -2.96
C GLY A 130 -9.08 9.92 -2.58
N TRP A 131 -9.94 9.33 -1.76
CA TRP A 131 -11.13 10.03 -1.24
C TRP A 131 -10.76 11.18 -0.30
N TYR A 132 -9.75 10.99 0.56
CA TYR A 132 -9.26 12.02 1.46
C TYR A 132 -8.72 13.22 0.68
N TRP A 133 -7.88 13.00 -0.34
CA TRP A 133 -7.40 14.06 -1.24
C TRP A 133 -8.56 14.84 -1.88
N GLN A 134 -9.59 14.14 -2.34
CA GLN A 134 -10.73 14.79 -2.96
C GLN A 134 -11.50 15.68 -1.99
N LYS A 135 -11.67 15.23 -0.74
CA LYS A 135 -12.35 16.02 0.29
C LYS A 135 -11.55 17.30 0.61
N ASP A 136 -10.24 17.17 0.73
CA ASP A 136 -9.34 18.29 1.01
C ASP A 136 -9.39 19.36 -0.09
N ASN A 137 -9.30 18.95 -1.36
CA ASN A 137 -9.39 19.88 -2.49
C ASN A 137 -10.76 20.56 -2.63
N ARG A 138 -11.85 19.89 -2.24
CA ARG A 138 -13.19 20.51 -2.22
C ARG A 138 -13.33 21.57 -1.14
N LEU A 139 -12.71 21.36 0.02
CA LEU A 139 -12.73 22.32 1.12
C LEU A 139 -11.86 23.55 0.82
N SER A 140 -10.77 23.38 0.06
CA SER A 140 -9.89 24.47 -0.37
C SER A 140 -10.53 25.40 -1.43
N GLN A 141 -11.57 24.94 -2.13
CA GLN A 141 -12.28 25.69 -3.17
C GLN A 141 -13.60 26.35 -2.70
N ALA A 142 -14.00 26.15 -1.44
CA ALA A 142 -15.20 26.72 -0.82
C ALA A 142 -14.89 27.94 0.03
#